data_AF-A0A538IGZ9-F1
#
_entry.id   AF-A0A538IGZ9-F1
#
_cell.length_a   1.000
_cell.length_b   1.000
_cell.length_c   1.000
_cell.angle_alpha   90.00
_cell.angle_beta   90.00
_cell.angle_gamma   90.00
#
_symmetry.space_group_name_H-M   'P 1'
#
loop_
_entity.id
_entity.type
_entity.pdbx_description
1 polymer ?
#
loop_
_entity_poly.entity_id
_entity_poly.type
_entity_poly.pdbx_seq_one_letter_code
_entity_poly.pdbx_strand_id
1 'polypeptide(L)'
;MSKRYEEPINVEATDGSVDAFWWRGKRYQVRQVLCRWREAGGWWTSTEDADRPWLSGDAREIIRIDAVPITSGRAPGTYEIARDLRNGAWTLFRVLD
;
A
#
# COMPACT_ATOMS: atom_id res chain seq x y z
N MET A 1 8.54 -11.01 11.50
CA MET A 1 8.84 -11.99 10.41
C MET A 1 7.92 -11.59 9.27
N SER A 2 8.38 -11.34 8.04
CA SER A 2 7.48 -10.70 7.06
C SER A 2 6.65 -11.69 6.23
N LYS A 3 5.36 -11.40 6.01
CA LYS A 3 4.45 -12.18 5.15
C LYS A 3 3.82 -11.31 4.07
N ARG A 4 3.92 -11.75 2.81
CA ARG A 4 3.29 -11.12 1.64
C ARG A 4 1.85 -11.63 1.48
N TYR A 5 0.93 -10.76 1.11
CA TYR A 5 -0.50 -11.08 0.95
C TYR A 5 -1.03 -10.76 -0.45
N GLU A 6 -0.78 -9.54 -0.96
CA GLU A 6 -1.36 -9.03 -2.22
C GLU A 6 -2.90 -9.10 -2.26
N GLU A 7 -3.55 -9.00 -1.09
CA GLU A 7 -5.00 -9.04 -0.98
C GLU A 7 -5.60 -7.64 -1.22
N PRO A 8 -6.72 -7.50 -1.95
CA PRO A 8 -7.38 -6.21 -2.12
C PRO A 8 -7.89 -5.67 -0.78
N ILE A 9 -7.73 -4.36 -0.55
CA ILE A 9 -8.18 -3.66 0.65
C ILE A 9 -8.89 -2.36 0.30
N ASN A 10 -9.74 -1.89 1.20
CA ASN A 10 -10.29 -0.53 1.12
C ASN A 10 -9.45 0.41 1.98
N VAL A 11 -9.07 1.55 1.43
CA VAL A 11 -8.25 2.55 2.11
C VAL A 11 -9.05 3.84 2.26
N GLU A 12 -9.07 4.36 3.48
CA GLU A 12 -9.58 5.68 3.82
C GLU A 12 -8.39 6.64 3.81
N ALA A 13 -8.42 7.63 2.91
CA ALA A 13 -7.36 8.60 2.74
C ALA A 13 -7.94 10.01 2.61
N THR A 14 -7.38 10.94 3.39
CA THR A 14 -7.73 12.36 3.38
C THR A 14 -6.50 13.18 3.00
N ASP A 15 -6.63 14.08 2.02
CA ASP A 15 -5.56 14.98 1.57
C ASP A 15 -4.21 14.31 1.26
N GLY A 16 -4.24 13.06 0.77
CA GLY A 16 -3.03 12.29 0.44
C GLY A 16 -2.32 11.65 1.63
N SER A 17 -2.93 11.68 2.82
CA SER A 17 -2.56 10.85 3.97
C SER A 17 -3.46 9.62 4.06
N VAL A 18 -2.92 8.49 4.53
CA VAL A 18 -3.67 7.26 4.76
C VAL A 18 -4.11 7.24 6.22
N ASP A 19 -5.41 7.30 6.46
CA ASP A 19 -5.97 7.42 7.81
C ASP A 19 -6.38 6.07 8.39
N ALA A 20 -6.93 5.19 7.55
CA ALA A 20 -7.32 3.83 7.93
C ALA A 20 -7.40 2.91 6.72
N PHE A 21 -7.43 1.61 6.97
CA PHE A 21 -7.75 0.61 5.94
C PHE A 21 -8.54 -0.56 6.50
N TRP A 22 -9.26 -1.27 5.63
CA TRP A 22 -10.04 -2.45 5.97
C TRP A 22 -9.38 -3.70 5.42
N TRP A 23 -9.13 -4.66 6.31
CA TRP A 23 -8.58 -5.95 5.93
C TRP A 23 -9.30 -7.07 6.69
N ARG A 24 -9.80 -8.06 5.95
CA ARG A 24 -10.54 -9.24 6.48
C ARG A 24 -11.66 -8.86 7.48
N GLY A 25 -12.45 -7.85 7.10
CA GLY A 25 -13.59 -7.37 7.90
C GLY A 25 -13.21 -6.55 9.14
N LYS A 26 -11.93 -6.20 9.32
CA LYS A 26 -11.45 -5.36 10.44
C LYS A 26 -10.90 -4.04 9.93
N ARG A 27 -11.25 -2.95 10.63
CA ARG A 27 -10.68 -1.62 10.39
C ARG A 27 -9.37 -1.46 11.18
N TYR A 28 -8.33 -1.06 10.48
CA TYR A 28 -7.01 -0.74 11.01
C TYR A 28 -6.83 0.76 10.95
N GLN A 29 -6.70 1.40 12.11
CA GLN A 29 -6.41 2.83 12.19
C GLN A 29 -4.91 3.04 11.98
N VAL A 30 -4.55 3.88 11.02
CA VAL A 30 -3.15 4.28 10.83
C VAL A 30 -2.74 5.22 11.95
N ARG A 31 -1.61 4.90 12.57
CA ARG A 31 -0.98 5.70 13.63
C ARG A 31 0.09 6.61 13.06
N GLN A 32 0.86 6.10 12.10
CA GLN A 32 1.95 6.82 11.47
C GLN A 32 2.23 6.26 10.09
N VAL A 33 2.52 7.14 9.14
CA VAL A 33 3.14 6.78 7.85
C VAL A 33 4.65 6.82 8.03
N LEU A 34 5.32 5.69 7.88
CA LEU A 34 6.77 5.56 8.08
C LEU A 34 7.53 6.03 6.84
N CYS A 35 7.11 5.58 5.66
CA CYS A 35 7.70 6.01 4.39
C CYS A 35 6.75 5.72 3.22
N ARG A 36 7.03 6.38 2.09
CA ARG A 36 6.37 6.17 0.81
C ARG A 36 7.43 6.07 -0.30
N TRP A 37 7.27 5.12 -1.21
CA TRP A 37 8.11 5.02 -2.39
C TRP A 37 7.30 4.50 -3.57
N ARG A 38 7.81 4.72 -4.79
CA ARG A 38 7.22 4.19 -6.01
C ARG A 38 8.11 3.10 -6.56
N GLU A 39 7.53 1.97 -6.89
CA GLU A 39 8.17 0.92 -7.66
C GLU A 39 7.65 1.03 -9.09
N ALA A 40 8.54 1.34 -10.03
CA ALA A 40 8.23 1.22 -11.44
C ALA A 40 8.23 -0.27 -11.81
N GLY A 41 7.12 -0.77 -12.35
CA GLY A 41 7.08 -2.05 -13.04
C GLY A 41 7.35 -1.86 -14.54
N GLY A 42 7.66 -2.93 -15.26
CA GLY A 42 7.77 -2.86 -16.72
C GLY A 42 8.97 -2.08 -17.25
N TRP A 43 10.06 -1.94 -16.48
CA TRP A 43 11.30 -1.32 -16.99
C TRP A 43 11.93 -2.10 -18.16
N TRP A 44 11.55 -3.37 -18.33
CA TRP A 44 11.88 -4.20 -19.48
C TRP A 44 10.97 -3.97 -20.68
N THR A 45 9.83 -3.30 -20.51
CA THR A 45 8.90 -2.98 -21.59
C THR A 45 9.38 -1.69 -22.25
N SER A 46 9.87 -1.78 -23.49
CA SER A 46 10.22 -0.61 -24.29
C SER A 46 8.95 0.12 -24.73
N THR A 47 8.40 0.95 -23.85
CA THR A 47 7.31 1.88 -24.16
C THR A 47 7.86 3.28 -24.45
N GLU A 48 7.17 4.03 -25.29
CA GLU A 48 7.54 5.40 -25.73
C GLU A 48 7.72 6.40 -24.56
N ASP A 49 7.15 6.10 -23.38
CA ASP A 49 7.31 6.87 -22.13
C ASP A 49 8.58 6.49 -21.33
N ALA A 50 9.72 6.33 -22.00
CA ALA A 50 10.99 5.93 -21.38
C ALA A 50 11.47 6.91 -20.26
N ASP A 51 11.08 8.19 -20.35
CA ASP A 51 11.43 9.23 -19.38
C ASP A 51 10.58 9.19 -18.10
N ARG A 52 9.49 8.42 -18.07
CA ARG A 52 8.62 8.24 -16.90
C ARG A 52 8.23 6.76 -16.75
N PRO A 53 9.18 5.88 -16.42
CA PRO A 53 8.94 4.43 -16.34
C PRO A 53 7.86 4.04 -15.32
N TRP A 54 7.54 4.91 -14.35
CA TRP A 54 6.41 4.73 -13.44
C TRP A 54 5.04 5.05 -14.04
N LEU A 55 4.94 5.51 -15.30
CA LEU A 55 3.69 5.61 -16.06
C LEU A 55 3.45 4.39 -16.97
N SER A 56 4.47 3.55 -17.22
CA SER A 56 4.45 2.46 -18.21
C SER A 56 3.52 1.28 -17.89
N GLY A 57 2.67 1.40 -16.87
CA GLY A 57 1.50 0.54 -16.67
C GLY A 57 1.54 -0.35 -15.42
N ASP A 58 2.73 -0.70 -14.92
CA ASP A 58 2.89 -1.64 -13.80
C ASP A 58 3.43 -0.98 -12.52
N ALA A 59 3.38 0.35 -12.46
CA ALA A 59 3.90 1.09 -11.33
C ALA A 59 2.94 1.07 -10.13
N ARG A 60 3.54 0.94 -8.95
CA ARG A 60 2.82 0.95 -7.68
C ARG A 60 3.47 1.93 -6.72
N GLU A 61 2.65 2.65 -5.97
CA GLU A 61 3.10 3.39 -4.80
C GLU A 61 2.96 2.49 -3.58
N ILE A 62 4.07 2.22 -2.90
CA ILE A 62 4.08 1.49 -1.64
C ILE A 62 4.14 2.49 -0.49
N ILE A 63 3.28 2.28 0.50
CA ILE A 63 3.25 3.07 1.73
C ILE A 63 3.43 2.11 2.89
N ARG A 64 4.49 2.34 3.68
CA ARG A 64 4.70 1.63 4.93
C ARG A 64 4.09 2.43 6.08
N ILE A 65 3.26 1.77 6.86
CA ILE A 65 2.45 2.38 7.91
C ILE A 65 2.48 1.53 9.18
N ASP A 66 2.41 2.19 10.33
CA ASP A 66 2.05 1.53 11.58
C ASP A 66 0.54 1.67 11.80
N ALA A 67 -0.12 0.55 12.11
CA ALA A 67 -1.56 0.54 12.29
C ALA A 67 -2.01 -0.40 13.41
N VAL A 68 -3.16 -0.06 14.00
CA VAL A 68 -3.80 -0.82 15.09
C VAL A 68 -5.20 -1.26 14.69
N PRO A 69 -5.58 -2.53 14.90
CA PRO A 69 -6.96 -2.96 14.66
C PRO A 69 -7.88 -2.42 15.75
N ILE A 70 -8.94 -1.71 15.34
CA ILE A 70 -9.86 -1.02 16.27
C ILE A 70 -10.64 -2.00 17.14
N THR A 71 -10.92 -3.20 16.63
CA THR A 71 -11.84 -4.15 17.26
C THR A 71 -11.18 -5.22 18.11
N SER A 72 -9.85 -5.38 18.08
CA SER A 72 -9.23 -6.65 18.50
C SER A 72 -8.23 -6.59 19.65
N GLY A 73 -7.92 -5.43 20.25
CA GLY A 73 -6.90 -5.35 21.32
C GLY A 73 -5.52 -5.93 20.93
N ARG A 74 -5.30 -6.19 19.63
CA ARG A 74 -4.08 -6.76 19.09
C ARG A 74 -2.99 -5.69 19.15
N ALA A 75 -1.75 -6.13 19.31
CA ALA A 75 -0.60 -5.24 19.23
C ALA A 75 -0.60 -4.44 17.91
N PRO A 76 -0.13 -3.19 17.91
CA PRO A 76 0.20 -2.45 16.69
C PRO A 76 1.13 -3.30 15.83
N GLY A 77 0.94 -3.23 14.51
CA GLY A 77 1.83 -3.87 13.54
C GLY A 77 2.24 -2.90 12.46
N THR A 78 3.32 -3.25 11.75
CA THR A 78 3.77 -2.51 10.57
C THR A 78 3.27 -3.22 9.31
N TYR A 79 2.65 -2.45 8.43
CA TYR A 79 2.02 -2.90 7.19
C TYR A 79 2.60 -2.13 6.00
N GLU A 80 2.71 -2.81 4.86
CA GLU A 80 2.91 -2.19 3.56
C GLU A 80 1.60 -2.34 2.79
N ILE A 81 1.05 -1.22 2.35
CA ILE A 81 -0.06 -1.16 1.40
C ILE A 81 0.45 -0.64 0.06
N ALA A 82 -0.08 -1.17 -1.02
CA ALA A 82 0.28 -0.77 -2.37
C ALA A 82 -0.92 -0.14 -3.06
N ARG A 83 -0.71 1.02 -3.69
CA ARG A 83 -1.64 1.64 -4.63
C ARG A 83 -1.14 1.40 -6.04
N ASP A 84 -1.93 0.71 -6.85
CA ASP A 84 -1.72 0.65 -8.28
C ASP A 84 -1.90 2.06 -8.87
N LEU A 85 -0.89 2.58 -9.57
CA LEU A 85 -0.92 3.95 -10.10
C LEU A 85 -1.72 4.08 -11.40
N ARG A 86 -2.08 2.96 -12.05
CA ARG A 86 -2.88 2.91 -13.27
C ARG A 86 -4.38 2.96 -12.97
N ASN A 87 -4.85 2.15 -12.03
CA ASN A 87 -6.28 2.03 -11.72
C ASN A 87 -6.66 2.54 -10.31
N GLY A 88 -5.68 2.87 -9.47
CA GLY A 88 -5.91 3.37 -8.12
C GLY A 88 -6.29 2.31 -7.09
N ALA A 89 -6.29 1.03 -7.46
CA ALA A 89 -6.64 -0.07 -6.57
C ALA A 89 -5.63 -0.23 -5.44
N TRP A 90 -6.14 -0.55 -4.26
CA TRP A 90 -5.32 -0.76 -3.07
C TRP A 90 -5.22 -2.24 -2.74
N THR A 91 -4.02 -2.66 -2.36
CA THR A 91 -3.75 -4.01 -1.85
C THR A 91 -2.94 -3.96 -0.56
N LEU A 92 -3.19 -4.92 0.33
CA LEU A 92 -2.28 -5.22 1.41
C LEU A 92 -1.09 -5.98 0.83
N PHE A 93 0.05 -5.32 0.73
CA PHE A 93 1.24 -5.88 0.11
C PHE A 93 1.96 -6.83 1.06
N ARG A 94 2.28 -6.38 2.27
CA ARG A 94 3.08 -7.13 3.24
C ARG A 94 2.73 -6.74 4.68
N VAL A 95 2.85 -7.70 5.59
CA VAL A 95 2.88 -7.49 7.05
C VAL A 95 4.32 -7.75 7.51
N LEU A 96 4.90 -6.83 8.29
CA LEU A 96 6.31 -6.90 8.72
C LEU A 96 6.49 -7.41 10.16
N ASP A 97 5.47 -7.20 10.99
CA ASP A 97 5.36 -7.69 12.37
C ASP A 97 5.23 -9.24 12.41
#